data_AF-A0A9D7SG14-F1
#
_entry.id   AF-A0A9D7SG14-F1
#
_cell.length_a   1.000
_cell.length_b   1.000
_cell.length_c   1.000
_cell.angle_alpha   90.00
_cell.angle_beta   90.00
_cell.angle_gamma   90.00
#
_symmetry.space_group_name_H-M   'P 1'
#
loop_
_entity.id
_entity.type
_entity.pdbx_description
1 polymer ?
#
loop_
_entity_poly.entity_id
_entity_poly.type
_entity_poly.pdbx_seq_one_letter_code
_entity_poly.pdbx_strand_id
1 'polypeptide(L)' 'MKVWARINHVGWVHLWRRRLDYQQAEPSAHFLNGRTDPRWITTSLTAEQRGLLEAGELVEIDDPGFFADED' A
#
# COMPACT_ATOMS: atom_id res chain seq x y z
N MET A 1 9.49 1.60 8.20
CA MET A 1 8.41 2.52 8.64
C MET A 1 7.05 1.91 8.35
N LYS A 2 5.95 2.39 8.94
CA LYS A 2 4.59 1.97 8.57
C LYS A 2 4.03 2.88 7.48
N VAL A 3 3.24 2.30 6.57
CA VAL A 3 2.55 3.00 5.48
C VAL A 3 1.12 2.50 5.36
N TRP A 4 0.29 3.26 4.67
CA TRP A 4 -1.10 2.91 4.42
C TRP A 4 -1.25 2.46 2.97
N ALA A 5 -1.73 1.23 2.77
CA ALA A 5 -1.89 0.60 1.47
C ALA A 5 -3.37 0.33 1.17
N ARG A 6 -3.74 0.42 -0.11
CA ARG A 6 -5.03 -0.03 -0.63
C ARG A 6 -4.85 -0.64 -2.00
N ILE A 7 -5.56 -1.73 -2.29
CA ILE A 7 -5.61 -2.32 -3.63
C ILE A 7 -6.96 -1.98 -4.27
N ASN A 8 -6.95 -1.57 -5.54
CA ASN A 8 -8.20 -1.42 -6.29
C ASN A 8 -8.62 -2.73 -6.97
N HIS A 9 -9.84 -2.76 -7.51
CA HIS A 9 -10.40 -3.97 -8.14
C HIS A 9 -9.58 -4.54 -9.32
N VAL A 10 -8.67 -3.76 -9.91
CA VAL A 10 -7.80 -4.19 -11.03
C VAL A 10 -6.46 -4.75 -10.52
N GLY A 11 -6.17 -4.63 -9.22
CA GLY A 11 -4.92 -5.09 -8.62
C GLY A 11 -3.81 -4.05 -8.57
N TRP A 12 -4.12 -2.77 -8.79
CA TRP A 12 -3.16 -1.70 -8.55
C TRP A 12 -3.13 -1.34 -7.07
N VAL A 13 -1.93 -1.09 -6.57
CA VAL A 13 -1.66 -0.75 -5.18
C VAL A 13 -1.38 0.75 -5.08
N HIS A 14 -2.06 1.37 -4.12
CA HIS A 14 -1.83 2.75 -3.71
C HIS A 14 -1.16 2.76 -2.34
N LEU A 15 -0.13 3.60 -2.17
CA LEU A 15 0.59 3.77 -0.91
C LEU A 15 0.57 5.24 -0.46
N TRP A 16 0.18 5.46 0.80
CA TRP A 16 0.24 6.77 1.47
C TRP A 16 1.16 6.69 2.68
N ARG A 17 1.85 7.79 2.99
CA ARG A 17 2.65 7.90 4.22
C ARG A 17 1.77 8.01 5.46
N ARG A 18 0.64 8.72 5.35
CA ARG A 18 -0.29 8.99 6.46
C ARG A 18 -1.69 8.56 6.08
N ARG A 19 -2.43 8.01 7.06
CA ARG A 19 -3.86 7.72 6.91
C ARG A 19 -4.68 8.95 6.52
N LEU A 20 -4.30 10.11 7.07
CA LEU A 20 -5.00 11.37 6.87
C LEU A 20 -5.01 11.78 5.40
N ASP A 21 -3.92 11.54 4.67
CA ASP A 21 -3.79 11.89 3.25
C ASP A 21 -4.90 11.17 2.45
N TYR A 22 -5.13 9.87 2.69
CA TYR A 22 -6.26 9.14 2.10
C TYR A 22 -7.61 9.72 2.51
N GLN A 23 -7.81 10.04 3.79
CA GLN A 23 -9.08 10.56 4.31
C GLN A 23 -9.45 11.93 3.74
N GLN A 24 -8.44 12.72 3.37
CA GLN A 24 -8.60 14.03 2.72
C GLN A 24 -8.69 13.93 1.19
N ALA A 25 -8.72 12.72 0.64
CA ALA A 25 -8.70 12.45 -0.80
C ALA A 25 -7.45 12.99 -1.52
N GLU A 26 -6.32 13.06 -0.82
CA GLU A 26 -5.03 13.38 -1.41
C GLU A 26 -4.50 12.21 -2.27
N PRO A 27 -3.74 12.48 -3.34
CA PRO A 27 -3.10 11.45 -4.13
C PRO A 27 -2.20 10.53 -3.30
N SER A 28 -2.17 9.25 -3.66
CA SER A 28 -1.18 8.31 -3.12
C SER A 28 0.23 8.74 -3.52
N ALA A 29 1.18 8.67 -2.60
CA ALA A 29 2.58 8.99 -2.88
C ALA A 29 3.21 8.02 -3.88
N HIS A 30 2.82 6.73 -3.82
CA HIS A 30 3.18 5.75 -4.84
C HIS A 30 1.96 4.99 -5.36
N PHE A 31 2.02 4.65 -6.64
CA PHE A 31 1.02 3.90 -7.37
C PHE A 31 1.71 2.90 -8.30
N LEU A 32 1.40 1.61 -8.13
CA LEU A 32 2.11 0.52 -8.79
C LEU A 32 1.19 -0.68 -9.09
N ASN A 33 1.64 -1.56 -9.97
CA ASN A 33 0.92 -2.79 -10.27
C ASN A 33 1.34 -3.90 -9.30
N GLY A 34 0.41 -4.31 -8.42
CA GLY A 34 0.68 -5.31 -7.38
C GLY A 34 0.95 -6.73 -7.91
N ARG A 35 0.74 -7.00 -9.21
CA ARG A 35 1.03 -8.31 -9.80
C ARG A 35 2.45 -8.42 -10.35
N THR A 36 3.09 -7.29 -10.61
CA THR A 36 4.38 -7.25 -11.32
C THR A 36 5.46 -6.51 -10.57
N ASP A 37 5.11 -5.64 -9.62
CA ASP A 37 6.08 -4.91 -8.85
C ASP A 37 6.82 -5.83 -7.86
N PRO A 38 8.15 -5.95 -7.96
CA PRO A 38 8.90 -6.89 -7.13
C PRO A 38 8.88 -6.50 -5.65
N ARG A 39 8.92 -5.19 -5.31
CA ARG A 39 8.90 -4.73 -3.92
C ARG A 39 7.60 -5.13 -3.24
N TRP A 40 6.49 -4.94 -3.96
CA TRP A 40 5.17 -5.38 -3.49
C TRP A 40 5.06 -6.90 -3.35
N ILE A 41 5.48 -7.67 -4.36
CA ILE A 41 5.39 -9.14 -4.35
C ILE A 41 6.17 -9.74 -3.16
N THR A 42 7.30 -9.15 -2.80
CA THR A 42 8.12 -9.60 -1.66
C THR A 42 7.70 -8.99 -0.33
N THR A 43 6.65 -8.15 -0.29
CA THR A 43 6.16 -7.55 0.95
C THR A 43 5.56 -8.60 1.86
N SER A 44 6.04 -8.65 3.10
CA SER A 44 5.47 -9.51 4.14
C SER A 44 4.13 -8.94 4.61
N LEU A 45 3.04 -9.66 4.32
CA LEU A 45 1.68 -9.33 4.76
C LEU A 45 1.12 -10.48 5.60
N THR A 46 0.43 -10.16 6.69
CA THR A 46 -0.36 -11.17 7.41
C THR A 46 -1.56 -11.60 6.56
N ALA A 47 -2.16 -12.76 6.88
CA ALA A 47 -3.35 -13.24 6.19
C ALA A 47 -4.53 -12.25 6.29
N GLU A 48 -4.67 -11.59 7.45
CA GLU A 48 -5.68 -10.55 7.66
C GLU A 48 -5.42 -9.32 6.79
N GLN A 49 -4.19 -8.79 6.79
CA GLN A 49 -3.83 -7.64 5.95
C GLN A 49 -4.09 -7.94 4.47
N ARG A 50 -3.72 -9.15 4.02
CA ARG A 50 -4.00 -9.58 2.64
C ARG A 50 -5.49 -9.60 2.34
N GLY A 51 -6.30 -10.21 3.20
CA GLY A 51 -7.76 -10.28 3.00
C GLY A 51 -8.42 -8.90 2.96
N LEU A 52 -8.00 -7.98 3.84
CA LEU A 52 -8.49 -6.60 3.86
C LEU A 52 -8.09 -5.84 2.59
N LEU A 53 -6.83 -5.97 2.16
CA LEU A 53 -6.34 -5.35 0.93
C LEU A 53 -7.07 -5.88 -0.31
N GLU A 54 -7.32 -7.19 -0.38
CA GLU A 54 -8.09 -7.83 -1.46
C GLU A 54 -9.57 -7.38 -1.46
N ALA A 55 -10.14 -7.06 -0.30
CA ALA A 55 -11.46 -6.44 -0.18
C ALA A 55 -11.47 -4.94 -0.56
N GLY A 56 -10.30 -4.35 -0.82
CA GLY A 56 -10.15 -2.94 -1.16
C GLY A 56 -10.18 -1.98 0.03
N GLU A 57 -9.95 -2.50 1.23
CA GLU A 57 -9.82 -1.70 2.45
C GLU A 57 -8.45 -1.01 2.53
N LEU A 58 -8.39 0.08 3.31
CA LEU A 58 -7.13 0.76 3.62
C LEU A 58 -6.46 0.09 4.83
N VAL A 59 -5.24 -0.39 4.65
CA VAL A 59 -4.54 -1.23 5.64
C VAL A 59 -3.18 -0.64 5.96
N GLU A 60 -2.81 -0.64 7.25
CA GLU A 60 -1.45 -0.29 7.67
C GLU A 60 -0.52 -1.50 7.52
N ILE A 61 0.60 -1.30 6.82
CA ILE A 61 1.61 -2.33 6.54
C ILE A 61 3.01 -1.77 6.81
N ASP A 62 4.01 -2.64 6.89
CA ASP A 62 5.41 -2.19 6.79
C ASP A 62 5.69 -1.69 5.38
N ASP A 63 6.45 -0.61 5.27
CA ASP A 63 6.89 -0.07 3.98
C ASP A 63 7.61 -1.15 3.16
N PRO A 64 7.13 -1.47 1.95
CA PRO A 64 7.81 -2.36 1.00
C PRO A 64 9.18 -1.85 0.52
N GLY A 65 9.60 -0.67 0.96
CA GLY A 65 10.84 0.01 0.56
C GLY A 65 10.60 1.08 -0.49
N PHE A 66 9.42 1.69 -0.53
CA PHE A 66 9.14 2.83 -1.42
C PHE A 66 9.54 4.17 -0.81
N PHE A 67 9.61 4.25 0.51
CA PHE A 67 9.88 5.48 1.24
C PHE A 67 11.23 5.46 1.97
N ALA A 68 12.04 4.43 1.75
CA ALA A 68 13.34 4.25 2.43
C ALA A 68 14.42 5.27 2.00
N ASP A 69 14.27 5.91 0.84
CA ASP A 69 15.22 6.88 0.29
C ASP A 69 14.78 8.35 0.48
N GLU A 70 13.69 8.61 1.24
CA GLU A 70 13.06 9.93 1.35
C GLU A 70 13.26 10.63 2.71
N ASP A 71 14.44 10.43 3.32
CA ASP A 71 14.92 11.19 4.49
C ASP A 71 15.35 12.64 4.12
#